data_AF-A0A970NY22-F1
#
_entry.id   AF-A0A970NY22-F1
#
_cell.length_a   1.000
_cell.length_b   1.000
_cell.length_c   1.000
_cell.angle_alpha   90.00
_cell.angle_beta   90.00
_cell.angle_gamma   90.00
#
_symmetry.space_group_name_H-M   'P 1'
#
loop_
_entity.id
_entity.type
_entity.pdbx_description
1 polymer ?
#
loop_
_entity_poly.entity_id
_entity_poly.type
_entity_poly.pdbx_seq_one_letter_code
_entity_poly.pdbx_strand_id
1 'polypeptide(L)'
;IYSKKYKIAEGGFKTTSTSDNKSIFKLAFGSCFHKIGLHNPNLINQILSRNPQAMMLLGDIAADDRENRINLHRSDYLLRDVSKPWRLLAANVPLYTSWDDHDYFNNDLGGIPKGFTAADREAVRTVWHQNWNNPENKNPGIYFNKRIGPVEIIMLDTRSFRENSKRGEYGSYLGKEQFNWLKETLKNSKAPFKVISSGTMWSDYITPGKDSWGTWDTEAREELFGFIETENISGVLLVSGDRHGARGFTIPRPSGFEFYEFQIASLGGVPGPAAMAEDTTHQLFGYHGDEVTAFGEFTFNTKKDNHSVIFRLIDEFGNILEEYALQYSKLVPGNK
;
A
#
# COMPACT_ATOMS: atom_id res chain seq x y z
N ILE A 1 -21.92 -20.08 -2.07
CA ILE A 1 -23.24 -19.41 -2.07
C ILE A 1 -24.07 -20.01 -3.21
N TYR A 2 -25.26 -20.53 -2.89
CA TYR A 2 -26.18 -21.10 -3.87
C TYR A 2 -27.43 -20.21 -3.96
N SER A 3 -27.94 -19.98 -5.16
CA SER A 3 -29.27 -19.41 -5.40
C SER A 3 -30.10 -20.47 -6.12
N LYS A 4 -31.19 -20.90 -5.47
CA LYS A 4 -31.95 -22.10 -5.85
C LYS A 4 -31.01 -23.32 -5.91
N LYS A 5 -30.73 -23.84 -7.11
CA LYS A 5 -29.85 -24.99 -7.36
C LYS A 5 -28.51 -24.61 -8.01
N TYR A 6 -28.31 -23.34 -8.32
CA TYR A 6 -27.11 -22.87 -9.00
C TYR A 6 -26.11 -22.35 -7.97
N LYS A 7 -24.88 -22.85 -8.05
CA LYS A 7 -23.75 -22.27 -7.31
C LYS A 7 -23.46 -20.91 -7.94
N ILE A 8 -23.79 -19.83 -7.24
CA ILE A 8 -23.63 -18.46 -7.75
C ILE A 8 -22.34 -17.79 -7.27
N ALA A 9 -21.71 -18.31 -6.22
CA ALA A 9 -20.38 -17.89 -5.80
C ALA A 9 -19.70 -18.99 -4.97
N GLU A 10 -18.37 -18.99 -4.99
CA GLU A 10 -17.50 -19.75 -4.10
C GLU A 10 -16.30 -18.92 -3.69
N GLY A 11 -15.78 -19.21 -2.51
CA GLY A 11 -14.64 -18.54 -1.93
C GLY A 11 -14.40 -19.07 -0.54
N GLY A 12 -13.19 -18.88 -0.05
CA GLY A 12 -12.83 -19.16 1.32
C GLY A 12 -11.70 -18.23 1.73
N PHE A 13 -11.80 -17.64 2.91
CA PHE A 13 -10.73 -16.83 3.47
C PHE A 13 -10.30 -17.43 4.81
N LYS A 14 -9.09 -17.09 5.23
CA LYS A 14 -8.57 -17.47 6.54
C LYS A 14 -8.73 -16.28 7.49
N THR A 15 -9.52 -16.46 8.55
CA THR A 15 -9.54 -15.49 9.64
C THR A 15 -8.17 -15.46 10.32
N THR A 16 -7.66 -14.27 10.58
CA THR A 16 -6.38 -14.09 11.28
C THR A 16 -6.54 -14.45 12.76
N SER A 17 -5.59 -15.17 13.35
CA SER A 17 -5.65 -15.50 14.77
C SER A 17 -5.60 -14.23 15.62
N THR A 18 -6.43 -14.18 16.66
CA THR A 18 -6.47 -13.07 17.63
C THR A 18 -5.32 -13.09 18.63
N SER A 19 -4.57 -14.19 18.70
CA SER A 19 -3.46 -14.41 19.62
C SER A 19 -2.10 -14.05 19.01
N ASP A 20 -1.17 -13.62 19.87
CA ASP A 20 0.30 -13.49 19.64
C ASP A 20 0.99 -14.83 19.28
N ASN A 21 0.25 -15.82 18.80
CA ASN A 21 0.75 -17.15 18.55
C ASN A 21 1.90 -17.09 17.54
N LYS A 22 3.04 -17.60 18.00
CA LYS A 22 4.21 -18.05 17.25
C LYS A 22 3.79 -18.65 15.91
N SER A 23 3.79 -17.83 14.84
CA SER A 23 3.19 -18.21 13.56
C SER A 23 4.00 -17.70 12.36
N ILE A 24 3.71 -18.29 11.21
CA ILE A 24 4.14 -17.76 9.91
C ILE A 24 2.95 -17.00 9.34
N PHE A 25 3.14 -15.71 9.08
CA PHE A 25 2.13 -14.83 8.51
C PHE A 25 2.61 -14.30 7.16
N LYS A 26 1.80 -14.44 6.11
CA LYS A 26 2.10 -13.92 4.78
C LYS A 26 1.16 -12.79 4.42
N LEU A 27 1.73 -11.68 3.96
CA LEU A 27 1.02 -10.50 3.53
C LEU A 27 1.44 -10.20 2.09
N ALA A 28 0.50 -10.23 1.15
CA ALA A 28 0.75 -9.75 -0.21
C ALA A 28 0.48 -8.24 -0.29
N PHE A 29 1.09 -7.55 -1.25
CA PHE A 29 0.78 -6.14 -1.51
C PHE A 29 1.17 -5.69 -2.91
N GLY A 30 0.59 -4.58 -3.34
CA GLY A 30 0.96 -3.84 -4.55
C GLY A 30 -0.06 -2.75 -4.92
N SER A 31 0.22 -2.00 -5.97
CA SER A 31 -0.64 -0.95 -6.52
C SER A 31 -0.62 -0.97 -8.05
N CYS A 32 -1.34 -0.02 -8.67
CA CYS A 32 -1.36 0.19 -10.11
C CYS A 32 -1.78 -1.08 -10.83
N PHE A 33 -2.86 -1.68 -10.32
CA PHE A 33 -3.52 -2.83 -10.91
C PHE A 33 -3.99 -2.46 -12.32
N HIS A 34 -4.57 -1.27 -12.46
CA HIS A 34 -5.25 -0.80 -13.66
C HIS A 34 -6.27 -1.86 -14.18
N LYS A 35 -6.96 -1.57 -15.28
CA LYS A 35 -7.85 -2.57 -15.91
C LYS A 35 -7.10 -3.81 -16.40
N ILE A 36 -5.81 -3.68 -16.75
CA ILE A 36 -5.00 -4.76 -17.32
C ILE A 36 -4.74 -5.84 -16.27
N GLY A 37 -4.17 -5.46 -15.11
CA GLY A 37 -3.86 -6.41 -14.05
C GLY A 37 -5.12 -7.10 -13.55
N LEU A 38 -6.23 -6.36 -13.40
CA LEU A 38 -7.47 -6.87 -12.79
C LEU A 38 -8.03 -8.07 -13.58
N HIS A 39 -7.71 -8.12 -14.87
CA HIS A 39 -8.12 -9.17 -15.80
C HIS A 39 -7.00 -10.17 -16.10
N ASN A 40 -5.84 -10.08 -15.45
CA ASN A 40 -4.71 -10.99 -15.63
C ASN A 40 -4.87 -12.27 -14.76
N PRO A 41 -5.17 -13.45 -15.34
CA PRO A 41 -5.33 -14.68 -14.58
C PRO A 41 -3.99 -15.20 -14.02
N ASN A 42 -2.86 -14.96 -14.69
CA ASN A 42 -1.56 -15.47 -14.26
C ASN A 42 -1.15 -14.80 -12.95
N LEU A 43 -1.17 -13.47 -12.91
CA LEU A 43 -0.90 -12.68 -11.71
C LEU A 43 -1.76 -13.12 -10.53
N ILE A 44 -3.09 -13.19 -10.72
CA ILE A 44 -4.01 -13.58 -9.64
C ILE A 44 -3.76 -15.02 -9.19
N ASN A 45 -3.54 -15.96 -10.11
CA ASN A 45 -3.26 -17.35 -9.75
C ASN A 45 -1.97 -17.46 -8.95
N GLN A 46 -0.94 -16.67 -9.26
CA GLN A 46 0.28 -16.64 -8.46
C GLN A 46 0.04 -16.05 -7.08
N ILE A 47 -0.69 -14.93 -6.94
CA ILE A 47 -1.06 -14.39 -5.63
C ILE A 47 -1.79 -15.46 -4.79
N LEU A 48 -2.75 -16.17 -5.38
CA LEU A 48 -3.48 -17.23 -4.70
C LEU A 48 -2.60 -18.43 -4.34
N SER A 49 -1.66 -18.83 -5.20
CA SER A 49 -0.75 -19.97 -4.97
C SER A 49 0.18 -19.72 -3.77
N ARG A 50 0.50 -18.44 -3.49
CA ARG A 50 1.28 -18.04 -2.32
C ARG A 50 0.53 -18.20 -1.00
N ASN A 51 -0.80 -18.32 -1.05
CA ASN A 51 -1.70 -18.45 0.09
C ASN A 51 -1.49 -17.34 1.15
N PRO A 52 -1.55 -16.05 0.75
CA PRO A 52 -1.43 -14.93 1.69
C PRO A 52 -2.65 -14.88 2.62
N GLN A 53 -2.44 -14.44 3.86
CA GLN A 53 -3.51 -14.24 4.83
C GLN A 53 -4.32 -12.97 4.54
N ALA A 54 -3.70 -11.99 3.88
CA ALA A 54 -4.32 -10.75 3.43
C ALA A 54 -3.49 -10.15 2.29
N MET A 55 -4.10 -9.22 1.55
CA MET A 55 -3.41 -8.39 0.58
C MET A 55 -3.71 -6.91 0.80
N MET A 56 -2.68 -6.07 0.76
CA MET A 56 -2.82 -4.60 0.74
C MET A 56 -2.82 -4.11 -0.70
N LEU A 57 -3.83 -3.32 -1.10
CA LEU A 57 -3.86 -2.63 -2.40
C LEU A 57 -3.67 -1.14 -2.16
N LEU A 58 -2.58 -0.57 -2.68
CA LEU A 58 -2.11 0.73 -2.22
C LEU A 58 -2.59 1.93 -3.07
N GLY A 59 -3.33 1.66 -4.16
CA GLY A 59 -3.85 2.67 -5.06
C GLY A 59 -3.86 2.20 -6.51
N ASP A 60 -4.46 3.01 -7.38
CA ASP A 60 -4.66 2.80 -8.82
C ASP A 60 -5.21 1.42 -9.13
N ILE A 61 -6.34 1.11 -8.49
CA ILE A 61 -6.85 -0.26 -8.45
C ILE A 61 -7.79 -0.50 -9.62
N ALA A 62 -8.86 0.28 -9.74
CA ALA A 62 -9.94 -0.05 -10.67
C ALA A 62 -10.50 1.16 -11.41
N ALA A 63 -10.61 2.31 -10.75
CA ALA A 63 -11.08 3.53 -11.36
C ALA A 63 -9.90 4.30 -11.96
N ASP A 64 -10.07 4.81 -13.19
CA ASP A 64 -9.03 5.55 -13.89
C ASP A 64 -9.55 6.91 -14.37
N ASP A 65 -9.10 8.00 -13.73
CA ASP A 65 -9.23 9.38 -14.21
C ASP A 65 -10.66 9.83 -14.50
N ARG A 66 -11.54 9.57 -13.54
CA ARG A 66 -12.98 9.83 -13.67
C ARG A 66 -13.40 11.19 -13.16
N GLU A 67 -12.51 11.94 -12.52
CA GLU A 67 -12.79 13.20 -11.83
C GLU A 67 -13.98 13.02 -10.88
N ASN A 68 -14.97 13.92 -10.93
CA ASN A 68 -16.23 13.79 -10.20
C ASN A 68 -17.33 13.06 -10.99
N ARG A 69 -17.02 12.37 -12.10
CA ARG A 69 -18.02 11.63 -12.89
C ARG A 69 -18.36 10.31 -12.20
N ILE A 70 -19.16 10.41 -11.14
CA ILE A 70 -19.54 9.31 -10.23
C ILE A 70 -20.07 8.07 -10.97
N ASN A 71 -20.81 8.25 -12.06
CA ASN A 71 -21.31 7.13 -12.85
C ASN A 71 -20.20 6.37 -13.59
N LEU A 72 -19.12 7.04 -13.99
CA LEU A 72 -17.96 6.38 -14.59
C LEU A 72 -17.12 5.65 -13.54
N HIS A 73 -16.94 6.24 -12.35
CA HIS A 73 -16.36 5.53 -11.19
C HIS A 73 -17.10 4.21 -10.93
N ARG A 74 -18.43 4.25 -10.81
CA ARG A 74 -19.25 3.05 -10.63
C ARG A 74 -19.12 2.06 -11.79
N SER A 75 -19.03 2.56 -13.02
CA SER A 75 -18.87 1.70 -14.21
C SER A 75 -17.54 0.95 -14.18
N ASP A 76 -16.46 1.60 -13.76
CA ASP A 76 -15.14 0.97 -13.62
C ASP A 76 -15.14 -0.10 -12.51
N TYR A 77 -15.80 0.14 -11.38
CA TYR A 77 -15.98 -0.89 -10.35
C TYR A 77 -16.86 -2.06 -10.81
N LEU A 78 -17.89 -1.81 -11.61
CA LEU A 78 -18.67 -2.89 -12.22
C LEU A 78 -17.84 -3.71 -13.22
N LEU A 79 -16.95 -3.04 -13.98
CA LEU A 79 -16.03 -3.72 -14.89
C LEU A 79 -15.04 -4.60 -14.12
N ARG A 80 -14.50 -4.10 -13.01
CA ARG A 80 -13.70 -4.89 -12.06
C ARG A 80 -14.46 -6.14 -11.61
N ASP A 81 -15.73 -6.01 -11.22
CA ASP A 81 -16.51 -7.13 -10.66
C ASP A 81 -16.96 -8.19 -11.69
N VAL A 82 -16.95 -7.86 -12.99
CA VAL A 82 -17.13 -8.89 -14.04
C VAL A 82 -15.84 -9.65 -14.35
N SER A 83 -14.68 -9.15 -13.96
CA SER A 83 -13.40 -9.84 -14.12
C SER A 83 -13.39 -11.16 -13.33
N LYS A 84 -13.19 -12.27 -14.04
CA LYS A 84 -13.08 -13.60 -13.42
C LYS A 84 -11.84 -13.70 -12.50
N PRO A 85 -10.64 -13.26 -12.91
CA PRO A 85 -9.48 -13.20 -12.02
C PRO A 85 -9.76 -12.38 -10.76
N TRP A 86 -10.26 -11.14 -10.87
CA TRP A 86 -10.58 -10.31 -9.71
C TRP A 86 -11.54 -11.00 -8.74
N ARG A 87 -12.64 -11.59 -9.25
CA ARG A 87 -13.59 -12.32 -8.40
C ARG A 87 -12.94 -13.46 -7.64
N LEU A 88 -11.98 -14.16 -8.24
CA LEU A 88 -11.22 -15.22 -7.55
C LEU A 88 -10.36 -14.65 -6.44
N LEU A 89 -9.67 -13.53 -6.66
CA LEU A 89 -8.88 -12.86 -5.62
C LEU A 89 -9.77 -12.39 -4.47
N ALA A 90 -10.78 -11.57 -4.76
CA ALA A 90 -11.65 -10.96 -3.76
C ALA A 90 -12.48 -11.98 -2.96
N ALA A 91 -12.78 -13.15 -3.55
CA ALA A 91 -13.49 -14.21 -2.85
C ALA A 91 -12.60 -15.05 -1.93
N ASN A 92 -11.27 -15.00 -2.08
CA ASN A 92 -10.35 -15.90 -1.36
C ASN A 92 -9.30 -15.19 -0.49
N VAL A 93 -9.03 -13.91 -0.73
CA VAL A 93 -8.03 -13.14 0.02
C VAL A 93 -8.68 -11.90 0.62
N PRO A 94 -8.59 -11.67 1.95
CA PRO A 94 -8.98 -10.39 2.55
C PRO A 94 -8.17 -9.24 1.94
N LEU A 95 -8.86 -8.25 1.39
CA LEU A 95 -8.25 -7.09 0.75
C LEU A 95 -8.40 -5.86 1.64
N TYR A 96 -7.29 -5.15 1.86
CA TYR A 96 -7.25 -3.87 2.56
C TYR A 96 -6.75 -2.80 1.59
N THR A 97 -7.57 -1.77 1.36
CA THR A 97 -7.33 -0.87 0.23
C THR A 97 -7.21 0.59 0.63
N SER A 98 -6.32 1.31 -0.04
CA SER A 98 -6.29 2.78 -0.12
C SER A 98 -6.37 3.18 -1.58
N TRP A 99 -6.87 4.38 -1.87
CA TRP A 99 -6.80 4.97 -3.21
C TRP A 99 -5.41 5.56 -3.47
N ASP A 100 -5.14 5.81 -4.74
CA ASP A 100 -4.24 6.89 -5.13
C ASP A 100 -4.95 7.82 -6.15
N ASP A 101 -4.23 8.60 -6.95
CA ASP A 101 -4.83 9.69 -7.75
C ASP A 101 -5.83 9.22 -8.80
N HIS A 102 -5.55 8.11 -9.49
CA HIS A 102 -6.44 7.58 -10.53
C HIS A 102 -7.79 7.12 -9.96
N ASP A 103 -7.78 6.55 -8.74
CA ASP A 103 -8.98 6.18 -8.00
C ASP A 103 -9.70 7.41 -7.38
N TYR A 104 -8.98 8.51 -7.17
CA TYR A 104 -9.47 9.72 -6.52
C TYR A 104 -10.16 10.66 -7.49
N PHE A 105 -9.41 11.35 -8.35
CA PHE A 105 -9.98 12.27 -9.35
C PHE A 105 -9.32 12.06 -10.70
N ASN A 106 -8.03 12.34 -10.81
CA ASN A 106 -7.29 12.26 -12.07
C ASN A 106 -5.80 12.21 -11.74
N ASN A 107 -4.98 11.78 -12.69
CA ASN A 107 -3.52 11.76 -12.60
C ASN A 107 -2.95 13.03 -11.92
N ASP A 108 -2.07 12.79 -10.93
CA ASP A 108 -1.41 13.74 -10.03
C ASP A 108 -2.35 14.61 -9.15
N LEU A 109 -3.68 14.37 -9.13
CA LEU A 109 -4.61 15.19 -8.34
C LEU A 109 -4.74 14.71 -6.88
N GLY A 110 -4.89 15.67 -5.97
CA GLY A 110 -5.20 15.46 -4.56
C GLY A 110 -5.88 16.69 -3.96
N GLY A 111 -6.27 16.62 -2.70
CA GLY A 111 -6.98 17.71 -2.01
C GLY A 111 -8.33 17.98 -2.64
N ILE A 112 -8.74 19.25 -2.69
CA ILE A 112 -9.84 19.67 -3.56
C ILE A 112 -9.21 20.24 -4.84
N PRO A 113 -9.25 19.51 -5.98
CA PRO A 113 -8.59 19.99 -7.19
C PRO A 113 -9.32 21.24 -7.74
N LYS A 114 -8.60 22.04 -8.52
CA LYS A 114 -9.14 23.27 -9.12
C LYS A 114 -10.38 22.94 -9.97
N GLY A 115 -11.49 23.63 -9.70
CA GLY A 115 -12.75 23.43 -10.42
C GLY A 115 -13.71 22.43 -9.76
N PHE A 116 -13.31 21.81 -8.65
CA PHE A 116 -14.15 20.91 -7.87
C PHE A 116 -14.42 21.45 -6.46
N THR A 117 -15.36 20.81 -5.77
CA THR A 117 -15.83 21.20 -4.45
C THR A 117 -15.57 20.09 -3.42
N ALA A 118 -15.72 20.43 -2.14
CA ALA A 118 -15.72 19.42 -1.08
C ALA A 118 -16.81 18.36 -1.30
N ALA A 119 -17.98 18.75 -1.83
CA ALA A 119 -19.07 17.83 -2.12
C ALA A 119 -18.70 16.81 -3.21
N ASP A 120 -17.91 17.21 -4.22
CA ASP A 120 -17.40 16.28 -5.23
C ASP A 120 -16.48 15.23 -4.61
N ARG A 121 -15.58 15.65 -3.72
CA ARG A 121 -14.70 14.72 -2.97
C ARG A 121 -15.50 13.73 -2.14
N GLU A 122 -16.51 14.20 -1.41
CA GLU A 122 -17.37 13.31 -0.62
C GLU A 122 -18.19 12.35 -1.51
N ALA A 123 -18.58 12.76 -2.71
CA ALA A 123 -19.27 11.90 -3.66
C ALA A 123 -18.35 10.77 -4.18
N VAL A 124 -17.10 11.08 -4.51
CA VAL A 124 -16.08 10.06 -4.85
C VAL A 124 -15.86 9.12 -3.67
N ARG A 125 -15.64 9.67 -2.46
CA ARG A 125 -15.46 8.88 -1.23
C ARG A 125 -16.64 7.97 -0.95
N THR A 126 -17.86 8.43 -1.21
CA THR A 126 -19.06 7.59 -1.07
C THR A 126 -19.01 6.40 -2.02
N VAL A 127 -18.61 6.58 -3.28
CA VAL A 127 -18.43 5.46 -4.22
C VAL A 127 -17.31 4.53 -3.75
N TRP A 128 -16.21 5.06 -3.24
CA TRP A 128 -15.12 4.25 -2.65
C TRP A 128 -15.65 3.32 -1.55
N HIS A 129 -16.36 3.86 -0.55
CA HIS A 129 -16.92 3.05 0.54
C HIS A 129 -17.98 2.04 0.08
N GLN A 130 -18.66 2.29 -1.03
CA GLN A 130 -19.60 1.32 -1.62
C GLN A 130 -18.89 0.12 -2.27
N ASN A 131 -17.60 0.24 -2.58
CA ASN A 131 -16.84 -0.75 -3.35
C ASN A 131 -15.71 -1.44 -2.58
N TRP A 132 -15.45 -1.00 -1.34
CA TRP A 132 -14.40 -1.53 -0.47
C TRP A 132 -14.91 -1.73 0.95
N ASN A 133 -14.77 -2.95 1.46
CA ASN A 133 -15.20 -3.33 2.81
C ASN A 133 -14.03 -3.20 3.82
N ASN A 134 -13.40 -2.02 3.83
CA ASN A 134 -12.31 -1.73 4.76
C ASN A 134 -12.84 -1.59 6.20
N PRO A 135 -11.98 -1.77 7.22
CA PRO A 135 -12.30 -1.43 8.60
C PRO A 135 -12.86 -0.01 8.73
N GLU A 136 -13.94 0.13 9.49
CA GLU A 136 -14.54 1.43 9.73
C GLU A 136 -13.58 2.35 10.52
N ASN A 137 -13.44 3.58 10.04
CA ASN A 137 -12.79 4.68 10.75
C ASN A 137 -13.79 5.84 10.86
N LYS A 138 -13.90 6.44 12.05
CA LYS A 138 -14.81 7.58 12.30
C LYS A 138 -14.19 8.91 11.89
N ASN A 139 -12.89 8.94 11.62
CA ASN A 139 -12.20 10.14 11.17
C ASN A 139 -12.53 10.45 9.70
N PRO A 140 -12.40 11.72 9.27
CA PRO A 140 -12.56 12.05 7.85
C PRO A 140 -11.55 11.27 7.01
N GLY A 141 -11.85 11.04 5.72
CA GLY A 141 -10.96 10.32 4.79
C GLY A 141 -11.22 8.81 4.73
N ILE A 142 -10.28 8.07 4.14
CA ILE A 142 -10.39 6.61 3.97
C ILE A 142 -9.31 5.81 4.71
N TYR A 143 -8.44 6.48 5.47
CA TYR A 143 -7.36 5.82 6.19
C TYR A 143 -7.88 4.96 7.34
N PHE A 144 -7.16 3.91 7.70
CA PHE A 144 -7.49 3.05 8.83
C PHE A 144 -6.28 2.22 9.24
N ASN A 145 -6.37 1.57 10.40
CA ASN A 145 -5.42 0.54 10.81
C ASN A 145 -6.15 -0.73 11.22
N LYS A 146 -5.47 -1.86 11.09
CA LYS A 146 -5.96 -3.14 11.60
C LYS A 146 -4.82 -4.05 11.97
N ARG A 147 -4.89 -4.61 13.18
CA ARG A 147 -4.05 -5.74 13.55
C ARG A 147 -4.55 -7.04 12.90
N ILE A 148 -3.67 -7.69 12.15
CA ILE A 148 -3.86 -8.99 11.51
C ILE A 148 -2.71 -9.94 11.93
N GLY A 149 -2.97 -10.75 12.97
CA GLY A 149 -1.94 -11.60 13.56
C GLY A 149 -0.77 -10.80 14.15
N PRO A 150 0.49 -11.05 13.73
CA PRO A 150 1.66 -10.32 14.22
C PRO A 150 1.90 -8.96 13.54
N VAL A 151 1.03 -8.55 12.62
CA VAL A 151 1.20 -7.32 11.82
C VAL A 151 0.09 -6.33 12.14
N GLU A 152 0.45 -5.08 12.40
CA GLU A 152 -0.45 -3.93 12.27
C GLU A 152 -0.32 -3.40 10.84
N ILE A 153 -1.39 -3.50 10.04
CA ILE A 153 -1.44 -2.78 8.76
C ILE A 153 -1.97 -1.37 9.02
N ILE A 154 -1.33 -0.38 8.43
CA ILE A 154 -1.68 1.03 8.55
C ILE A 154 -1.86 1.56 7.13
N MET A 155 -3.13 1.77 6.74
CA MET A 155 -3.51 2.22 5.41
C MET A 155 -3.69 3.72 5.43
N LEU A 156 -2.82 4.46 4.74
CA LEU A 156 -2.92 5.92 4.65
C LEU A 156 -3.85 6.36 3.51
N ASP A 157 -4.53 7.48 3.72
CA ASP A 157 -5.16 8.29 2.68
C ASP A 157 -4.17 9.38 2.28
N THR A 158 -3.53 9.20 1.13
CA THR A 158 -2.46 10.09 0.65
C THR A 158 -2.95 11.16 -0.30
N ARG A 159 -4.27 11.24 -0.57
CA ARG A 159 -4.85 12.16 -1.57
C ARG A 159 -5.86 13.13 -0.97
N SER A 160 -6.78 12.71 -0.11
CA SER A 160 -7.91 13.56 0.35
C SER A 160 -7.48 14.86 1.03
N PHE A 161 -6.37 14.81 1.75
CA PHE A 161 -5.92 15.88 2.64
C PHE A 161 -4.80 16.73 2.09
N ARG A 162 -4.37 16.49 0.84
CA ARG A 162 -3.33 17.32 0.23
C ARG A 162 -3.79 18.78 0.13
N GLU A 163 -2.91 19.71 0.48
CA GLU A 163 -3.11 21.15 0.27
C GLU A 163 -2.24 21.61 -0.90
N ASN A 164 -2.76 21.51 -2.12
CA ASN A 164 -2.00 21.77 -3.35
C ASN A 164 -1.27 23.13 -3.38
N SER A 165 -1.87 24.18 -2.81
CA SER A 165 -1.28 25.52 -2.75
C SER A 165 -0.15 25.67 -1.73
N LYS A 166 0.01 24.68 -0.84
CA LYS A 166 1.00 24.64 0.24
C LYS A 166 1.97 23.47 0.09
N ARG A 167 2.09 22.90 -1.12
CA ARG A 167 3.00 21.78 -1.35
C ARG A 167 4.42 22.15 -0.91
N GLY A 168 5.03 21.28 -0.10
CA GLY A 168 6.33 21.50 0.53
C GLY A 168 6.25 22.13 1.92
N GLU A 169 5.08 22.60 2.35
CA GLU A 169 4.86 23.11 3.71
C GLU A 169 4.38 22.00 4.65
N TYR A 170 4.67 22.18 5.94
CA TYR A 170 4.24 21.27 7.01
C TYR A 170 2.72 21.10 7.06
N GLY A 171 2.27 19.85 7.07
CA GLY A 171 0.87 19.45 7.13
C GLY A 171 0.17 19.43 5.77
N SER A 172 0.87 19.72 4.67
CA SER A 172 0.27 19.82 3.33
C SER A 172 -0.01 18.47 2.65
N TYR A 173 0.40 17.34 3.25
CA TYR A 173 0.18 16.00 2.68
C TYR A 173 -0.95 15.22 3.35
N LEU A 174 -0.77 14.76 4.60
CA LEU A 174 -1.80 14.00 5.33
C LEU A 174 -2.80 14.91 6.07
N GLY A 175 -2.49 16.19 6.22
CA GLY A 175 -3.18 17.05 7.17
C GLY A 175 -2.89 16.65 8.64
N LYS A 176 -3.21 17.59 9.54
CA LYS A 176 -2.89 17.45 10.97
C LYS A 176 -3.56 16.26 11.65
N GLU A 177 -4.82 15.99 11.32
CA GLU A 177 -5.62 14.96 12.00
C GLU A 177 -5.08 13.56 11.70
N GLN A 178 -4.91 13.22 10.42
CA GLN A 178 -4.38 11.91 10.03
C GLN A 178 -2.93 11.74 10.46
N PHE A 179 -2.10 12.79 10.41
CA PHE A 179 -0.71 12.71 10.87
C PHE A 179 -0.61 12.42 12.38
N ASN A 180 -1.44 13.08 13.20
CA ASN A 180 -1.50 12.79 14.63
C ASN A 180 -2.05 11.38 14.90
N TRP A 181 -3.09 10.97 14.17
CA TRP A 181 -3.62 9.61 14.24
C TRP A 181 -2.55 8.56 13.91
N LEU A 182 -1.70 8.80 12.91
CA LEU A 182 -0.61 7.90 12.53
C LEU A 182 0.39 7.72 13.67
N LYS A 183 0.86 8.82 14.27
CA LYS A 183 1.78 8.79 15.42
C LYS A 183 1.17 8.03 16.60
N GLU A 184 -0.09 8.32 16.95
CA GLU A 184 -0.80 7.62 18.02
C GLU A 184 -1.01 6.13 17.73
N THR A 185 -1.33 5.78 16.49
CA THR A 185 -1.48 4.38 16.06
C THR A 185 -0.17 3.62 16.22
N LEU A 186 0.94 4.21 15.78
CA LEU A 186 2.26 3.60 15.89
C LEU A 186 2.68 3.43 17.36
N LYS A 187 2.52 4.47 18.18
CA LYS A 187 2.86 4.45 19.61
C LYS A 187 2.08 3.41 20.40
N ASN A 188 0.79 3.25 20.07
CA ASN A 188 -0.10 2.34 20.78
C ASN A 188 -0.06 0.90 20.24
N SER A 189 0.48 0.67 19.04
CA SER A 189 0.53 -0.64 18.41
C SER A 189 1.41 -1.64 19.18
N LYS A 190 0.80 -2.75 19.60
CA LYS A 190 1.50 -3.89 20.23
C LYS A 190 1.89 -4.99 19.25
N ALA A 191 1.63 -4.81 17.95
CA ALA A 191 2.05 -5.78 16.95
C ALA A 191 3.58 -5.80 16.81
N PRO A 192 4.21 -6.98 16.68
CA PRO A 192 5.63 -7.07 16.36
C PRO A 192 6.04 -6.28 15.11
N PHE A 193 5.24 -6.32 14.06
CA PHE A 193 5.51 -5.60 12.81
C PHE A 193 4.43 -4.56 12.54
N LYS A 194 4.82 -3.42 11.95
CA LYS A 194 3.91 -2.39 11.44
C LYS A 194 4.24 -2.17 9.96
N VAL A 195 3.26 -2.39 9.08
CA VAL A 195 3.41 -2.14 7.65
C VAL A 195 2.59 -0.90 7.31
N ILE A 196 3.28 0.18 6.93
CA ILE A 196 2.65 1.47 6.65
C ILE A 196 2.59 1.66 5.13
N SER A 197 1.38 1.86 4.60
CA SER A 197 1.20 2.17 3.19
C SER A 197 1.34 3.65 2.91
N SER A 198 1.75 3.99 1.70
CA SER A 198 1.55 5.30 1.09
C SER A 198 1.17 5.06 -0.38
N GLY A 199 0.22 5.83 -0.93
CA GLY A 199 -0.06 5.76 -2.36
C GLY A 199 1.19 6.11 -3.19
N THR A 200 1.97 7.09 -2.71
CA THR A 200 3.21 7.54 -3.34
C THR A 200 4.46 7.16 -2.54
N MET A 201 5.65 7.39 -3.11
CA MET A 201 6.92 6.96 -2.52
C MET A 201 7.24 7.66 -1.20
N TRP A 202 7.87 6.91 -0.28
CA TRP A 202 8.45 7.43 0.97
C TRP A 202 9.79 8.12 0.71
N SER A 203 10.56 7.58 -0.24
CA SER A 203 11.81 8.16 -0.74
C SER A 203 11.60 9.07 -1.94
N ASP A 204 12.59 9.94 -2.17
CA ASP A 204 12.57 10.95 -3.23
C ASP A 204 13.50 10.56 -4.40
N TYR A 205 14.00 9.32 -4.42
CA TYR A 205 15.09 8.87 -5.28
C TYR A 205 14.72 8.73 -6.76
N ILE A 206 13.43 8.60 -7.08
CA ILE A 206 12.94 8.44 -8.45
C ILE A 206 12.30 9.72 -8.94
N THR A 207 12.73 10.19 -10.11
CA THR A 207 12.19 11.38 -10.80
C THR A 207 12.16 12.61 -9.87
N PRO A 208 13.33 13.01 -9.35
CA PRO A 208 13.48 13.96 -8.26
C PRO A 208 12.33 14.05 -7.22
N GLY A 209 11.75 12.93 -6.82
CA GLY A 209 10.62 12.87 -5.89
C GLY A 209 9.32 13.51 -6.43
N LYS A 210 9.08 13.49 -7.75
CA LYS A 210 7.94 14.20 -8.40
C LYS A 210 6.61 14.02 -7.66
N ASP A 211 6.29 12.81 -7.23
CA ASP A 211 5.17 12.54 -6.33
C ASP A 211 5.66 11.61 -5.23
N SER A 212 6.19 12.21 -4.18
CA SER A 212 6.74 11.50 -3.03
C SER A 212 6.44 12.27 -1.76
N TRP A 213 6.53 11.58 -0.65
CA TRP A 213 6.24 12.16 0.64
C TRP A 213 7.22 13.28 0.99
N GLY A 214 8.50 13.12 0.63
CA GLY A 214 9.55 14.09 0.87
C GLY A 214 9.50 15.35 0.01
N THR A 215 8.70 15.40 -1.08
CA THR A 215 8.45 16.64 -1.82
C THR A 215 7.09 17.26 -1.55
N TRP A 216 6.15 16.48 -1.02
CA TRP A 216 4.89 17.03 -0.52
C TRP A 216 5.05 17.65 0.85
N ASP A 217 5.71 16.99 1.78
CA ASP A 217 5.80 17.44 3.16
C ASP A 217 7.07 16.86 3.82
N THR A 218 8.21 17.44 3.47
CA THR A 218 9.52 16.99 3.95
C THR A 218 9.58 17.02 5.47
N GLU A 219 9.09 18.10 6.09
CA GLU A 219 9.15 18.29 7.54
C GLU A 219 8.30 17.26 8.28
N ALA A 220 7.07 16.99 7.85
CA ALA A 220 6.24 15.97 8.51
C ALA A 220 6.80 14.55 8.32
N ARG A 221 7.38 14.23 7.15
CA ARG A 221 8.04 12.93 6.94
C ARG A 221 9.22 12.74 7.89
N GLU A 222 10.07 13.76 8.00
CA GLU A 222 11.22 13.74 8.90
C GLU A 222 10.79 13.70 10.37
N GLU A 223 9.71 14.40 10.74
CA GLU A 223 9.11 14.30 12.07
C GLU A 223 8.62 12.88 12.36
N LEU A 224 7.96 12.21 11.40
CA LEU A 224 7.50 10.85 11.60
C LEU A 224 8.66 9.86 11.78
N PHE A 225 9.69 9.95 10.93
CA PHE A 225 10.88 9.12 11.05
C PHE A 225 11.59 9.36 12.39
N GLY A 226 11.77 10.62 12.78
CA GLY A 226 12.32 10.98 14.08
C GLY A 226 11.46 10.49 15.25
N PHE A 227 10.14 10.52 15.12
CA PHE A 227 9.20 10.00 16.12
C PHE A 227 9.33 8.47 16.28
N ILE A 228 9.42 7.73 15.18
CA ILE A 228 9.65 6.28 15.20
C ILE A 228 10.96 5.94 15.91
N GLU A 229 12.03 6.68 15.62
CA GLU A 229 13.33 6.49 16.27
C GLU A 229 13.28 6.85 17.76
N THR A 230 12.69 7.99 18.12
CA THR A 230 12.63 8.52 19.49
C THR A 230 11.77 7.66 20.41
N GLU A 231 10.63 7.17 19.93
CA GLU A 231 9.73 6.29 20.69
C GLU A 231 10.16 4.81 20.58
N ASN A 232 11.28 4.51 19.90
CA ASN A 232 11.80 3.17 19.66
C ASN A 232 10.75 2.20 19.08
N ILE A 233 9.98 2.67 18.11
CA ILE A 233 8.93 1.89 17.47
C ILE A 233 9.58 0.88 16.52
N SER A 234 9.67 -0.37 16.96
CA SER A 234 10.31 -1.45 16.22
C SER A 234 9.41 -2.09 15.17
N GLY A 235 10.02 -2.79 14.20
CA GLY A 235 9.33 -3.62 13.22
C GLY A 235 8.61 -2.86 12.11
N VAL A 236 8.99 -1.62 11.85
CA VAL A 236 8.38 -0.78 10.80
C VAL A 236 8.91 -1.18 9.42
N LEU A 237 7.98 -1.39 8.49
CA LEU A 237 8.23 -1.58 7.06
C LEU A 237 7.36 -0.60 6.27
N LEU A 238 7.94 0.01 5.24
CA LEU A 238 7.26 0.99 4.39
C LEU A 238 6.90 0.34 3.06
N VAL A 239 5.67 0.54 2.60
CA VAL A 239 5.23 0.11 1.27
C VAL A 239 4.61 1.26 0.51
N SER A 240 4.83 1.31 -0.81
CA SER A 240 4.36 2.40 -1.66
C SER A 240 3.97 1.97 -3.07
N GLY A 241 3.27 2.86 -3.79
CA GLY A 241 2.74 2.66 -5.14
C GLY A 241 3.14 3.75 -6.15
N ASP A 242 2.18 4.16 -7.00
CA ASP A 242 2.21 5.29 -7.97
C ASP A 242 3.21 5.16 -9.14
N ARG A 243 4.51 5.02 -8.85
CA ARG A 243 5.59 5.24 -9.84
C ARG A 243 5.82 4.07 -10.83
N HIS A 244 4.79 3.32 -11.19
CA HIS A 244 4.73 2.32 -12.27
C HIS A 244 6.03 1.52 -12.47
N GLY A 245 6.23 0.51 -11.62
CA GLY A 245 7.45 -0.29 -11.53
C GLY A 245 7.55 -0.99 -10.18
N ALA A 246 8.64 -1.75 -9.99
CA ALA A 246 8.93 -2.41 -8.72
C ALA A 246 10.33 -2.04 -8.25
N ARG A 247 10.43 -1.45 -7.06
CA ARG A 247 11.69 -0.93 -6.51
C ARG A 247 11.78 -1.18 -5.01
N GLY A 248 13.00 -1.37 -4.53
CA GLY A 248 13.28 -1.45 -3.10
C GLY A 248 14.35 -0.43 -2.73
N PHE A 249 14.20 0.22 -1.58
CA PHE A 249 15.16 1.21 -1.09
C PHE A 249 15.42 1.04 0.40
N THR A 250 16.65 1.36 0.84
CA THR A 250 16.88 1.80 2.21
C THR A 250 16.78 3.33 2.28
N ILE A 251 16.35 3.86 3.43
CA ILE A 251 16.30 5.29 3.70
C ILE A 251 17.15 5.53 4.96
N PRO A 252 18.41 5.96 4.80
CA PRO A 252 19.34 6.12 5.91
C PRO A 252 18.94 7.29 6.81
N ARG A 253 19.17 7.11 8.12
CA ARG A 253 18.93 8.13 9.15
C ARG A 253 20.25 8.59 9.77
N PRO A 254 20.36 9.85 10.26
CA PRO A 254 21.56 10.34 10.93
C PRO A 254 22.00 9.51 12.16
N SER A 255 21.07 8.77 12.78
CA SER A 255 21.37 7.84 13.89
C SER A 255 22.17 6.60 13.47
N GLY A 256 22.21 6.31 12.17
CA GLY A 256 22.70 5.05 11.59
C GLY A 256 21.60 3.98 11.42
N PHE A 257 20.35 4.26 11.81
CA PHE A 257 19.21 3.42 11.47
C PHE A 257 18.84 3.58 9.99
N GLU A 258 18.18 2.58 9.41
CA GLU A 258 17.69 2.64 8.04
C GLU A 258 16.25 2.13 7.98
N PHE A 259 15.36 2.88 7.32
CA PHE A 259 14.05 2.37 6.95
C PHE A 259 14.14 1.55 5.66
N TYR A 260 13.23 0.59 5.50
CA TYR A 260 13.10 -0.20 4.27
C TYR A 260 11.78 0.16 3.59
N GLU A 261 11.88 0.64 2.35
CA GLU A 261 10.75 0.90 1.46
C GLU A 261 10.68 -0.15 0.36
N PHE A 262 9.49 -0.71 0.15
CA PHE A 262 9.18 -1.59 -0.97
C PHE A 262 8.04 -0.98 -1.80
N GLN A 263 8.41 -0.40 -2.93
CA GLN A 263 7.53 0.29 -3.87
C GLN A 263 7.11 -0.69 -4.97
N ILE A 264 5.86 -1.19 -4.93
CA ILE A 264 5.39 -2.22 -5.87
C ILE A 264 4.15 -1.72 -6.62
N ALA A 265 4.39 -0.97 -7.69
CA ALA A 265 3.38 -0.41 -8.59
C ALA A 265 3.38 -1.11 -9.96
N SER A 266 3.47 -2.44 -9.96
CA SER A 266 3.63 -3.23 -11.17
C SER A 266 2.51 -4.26 -11.38
N LEU A 267 1.39 -4.17 -10.65
CA LEU A 267 0.29 -5.14 -10.81
C LEU A 267 -0.36 -5.08 -12.20
N GLY A 268 -0.28 -3.93 -12.88
CA GLY A 268 -0.90 -3.69 -14.17
C GLY A 268 0.04 -3.74 -15.38
N GLY A 269 1.36 -3.88 -15.16
CA GLY A 269 2.31 -3.94 -16.27
C GLY A 269 2.41 -2.65 -17.10
N VAL A 270 2.22 -1.47 -16.47
CA VAL A 270 2.13 -0.17 -17.16
C VAL A 270 3.46 0.59 -17.14
N PRO A 271 3.77 1.39 -18.17
CA PRO A 271 5.04 2.11 -18.26
C PRO A 271 5.16 3.20 -17.20
N GLY A 272 6.39 3.44 -16.77
CA GLY A 272 6.73 4.37 -15.70
C GLY A 272 8.09 5.03 -15.86
N PRO A 273 8.56 5.77 -14.84
CA PRO A 273 9.92 6.32 -14.81
C PRO A 273 10.97 5.21 -14.78
N ALA A 274 12.25 5.60 -14.86
CA ALA A 274 13.39 4.69 -14.80
C ALA A 274 13.28 3.68 -13.63
N ALA A 275 13.72 2.44 -13.88
CA ALA A 275 13.83 1.42 -12.85
C ALA A 275 14.84 1.81 -11.75
N MET A 276 15.97 2.38 -12.17
CA MET A 276 17.05 2.79 -11.29
C MET A 276 17.03 4.29 -11.00
N ALA A 277 17.34 4.66 -9.76
CA ALA A 277 17.60 6.04 -9.37
C ALA A 277 18.93 6.53 -9.96
N GLU A 278 19.13 7.85 -10.02
CA GLU A 278 20.41 8.44 -10.44
C GLU A 278 21.56 8.04 -9.47
N ASP A 279 21.25 8.00 -8.17
CA ASP A 279 22.10 7.42 -7.14
C ASP A 279 21.50 6.11 -6.64
N THR A 280 22.18 5.00 -6.94
CA THR A 280 21.73 3.66 -6.58
C THR A 280 22.29 3.17 -5.24
N THR A 281 23.01 4.01 -4.49
CA THR A 281 23.68 3.61 -3.23
C THR A 281 22.73 2.97 -2.23
N HIS A 282 21.49 3.47 -2.19
CA HIS A 282 20.44 2.99 -1.29
C HIS A 282 19.34 2.21 -2.02
N GLN A 283 19.57 1.85 -3.28
CA GLN A 283 18.62 1.06 -4.05
C GLN A 283 18.92 -0.44 -3.91
N LEU A 284 17.93 -1.18 -3.44
CA LEU A 284 17.99 -2.64 -3.31
C LEU A 284 17.81 -3.30 -4.67
N PHE A 285 16.77 -2.90 -5.40
CA PHE A 285 16.42 -3.42 -6.73
C PHE A 285 15.57 -2.39 -7.51
N GLY A 286 15.41 -2.61 -8.82
CA GLY A 286 14.57 -1.78 -9.67
C GLY A 286 14.17 -2.49 -10.97
N TYR A 287 12.88 -2.40 -11.31
CA TYR A 287 12.30 -2.94 -12.54
C TYR A 287 11.32 -1.92 -13.15
N HIS A 288 11.30 -1.84 -14.48
CA HIS A 288 10.33 -1.02 -15.20
C HIS A 288 8.94 -1.66 -15.14
N GLY A 289 7.91 -0.83 -15.04
CA GLY A 289 6.53 -1.31 -14.91
C GLY A 289 6.01 -2.04 -16.15
N ASP A 290 6.51 -1.74 -17.35
CA ASP A 290 6.18 -2.43 -18.60
C ASP A 290 7.07 -3.65 -18.91
N GLU A 291 8.09 -3.90 -18.09
CA GLU A 291 8.94 -5.09 -18.17
C GLU A 291 8.50 -6.18 -17.20
N VAL A 292 7.93 -5.81 -16.06
CA VAL A 292 7.52 -6.76 -15.02
C VAL A 292 6.08 -6.52 -14.57
N THR A 293 5.28 -7.59 -14.57
CA THR A 293 4.03 -7.63 -13.81
C THR A 293 4.25 -8.48 -12.56
N ALA A 294 4.26 -7.86 -11.38
CA ALA A 294 4.65 -8.52 -10.14
C ALA A 294 3.91 -7.97 -8.90
N PHE A 295 3.94 -8.75 -7.82
CA PHE A 295 3.42 -8.38 -6.51
C PHE A 295 4.47 -8.59 -5.41
N GLY A 296 4.35 -7.83 -4.33
CA GLY A 296 5.17 -7.98 -3.14
C GLY A 296 4.57 -9.00 -2.18
N GLU A 297 5.42 -9.77 -1.51
CA GLU A 297 5.06 -10.67 -0.40
C GLU A 297 5.98 -10.40 0.79
N PHE A 298 5.43 -10.21 1.98
CA PHE A 298 6.15 -10.39 3.24
C PHE A 298 5.78 -11.72 3.87
N THR A 299 6.78 -12.53 4.22
CA THR A 299 6.63 -13.69 5.10
C THR A 299 7.23 -13.36 6.47
N PHE A 300 6.38 -13.07 7.44
CA PHE A 300 6.76 -12.85 8.83
C PHE A 300 6.87 -14.16 9.58
N ASN A 301 7.95 -14.34 10.32
CA ASN A 301 8.16 -15.46 11.22
C ASN A 301 8.27 -14.95 12.65
N THR A 302 7.22 -15.18 13.43
CA THR A 302 7.20 -14.88 14.87
C THR A 302 7.28 -16.14 15.73
N LYS A 303 7.67 -17.29 15.15
CA LYS A 303 7.74 -18.56 15.90
C LYS A 303 8.84 -18.59 16.95
N LYS A 304 9.89 -17.82 16.75
CA LYS A 304 11.06 -17.74 17.63
C LYS A 304 11.05 -16.38 18.32
N ASP A 305 11.72 -16.29 19.46
CA ASP A 305 11.89 -15.03 20.17
C ASP A 305 12.69 -14.01 19.33
N ASN A 306 13.48 -14.51 18.36
CA ASN A 306 14.06 -13.72 17.29
C ASN A 306 13.12 -13.68 16.08
N HIS A 307 12.26 -12.67 16.02
CA HIS A 307 11.37 -12.44 14.88
C HIS A 307 12.18 -12.20 13.59
N SER A 308 11.59 -12.47 12.44
CA SER A 308 12.17 -12.10 11.14
C SER A 308 11.08 -11.87 10.11
N VAL A 309 11.43 -11.17 9.04
CA VAL A 309 10.57 -11.00 7.85
C VAL A 309 11.38 -11.26 6.60
N ILE A 310 10.78 -11.93 5.62
CA ILE A 310 11.34 -12.08 4.28
C ILE A 310 10.44 -11.35 3.31
N PHE A 311 10.97 -10.35 2.62
CA PHE A 311 10.34 -9.76 1.45
C PHE A 311 10.62 -10.60 0.21
N ARG A 312 9.64 -10.70 -0.69
CA ARG A 312 9.81 -11.21 -2.05
C ARG A 312 9.09 -10.33 -3.07
N LEU A 313 9.72 -10.14 -4.24
CA LEU A 313 9.05 -9.70 -5.45
C LEU A 313 8.77 -10.94 -6.32
N ILE A 314 7.51 -11.16 -6.68
CA ILE A 314 7.08 -12.37 -7.38
C ILE A 314 6.33 -11.96 -8.64
N ASP A 315 6.78 -12.44 -9.80
CA ASP A 315 6.16 -12.14 -11.08
C ASP A 315 4.90 -12.98 -11.35
N GLU A 316 4.17 -12.63 -12.41
CA GLU A 316 2.97 -13.34 -12.84
C GLU A 316 3.22 -14.79 -13.31
N PHE A 317 4.48 -15.20 -13.51
CA PHE A 317 4.87 -16.57 -13.83
C PHE A 317 5.27 -17.39 -12.59
N GLY A 318 5.33 -16.74 -11.42
CA GLY A 318 5.68 -17.36 -10.14
C GLY A 318 7.18 -17.36 -9.85
N ASN A 319 7.99 -16.68 -10.66
CA ASN A 319 9.41 -16.50 -10.38
C ASN A 319 9.58 -15.52 -9.22
N ILE A 320 10.45 -15.86 -8.28
CA ILE A 320 10.91 -14.93 -7.24
C ILE A 320 12.05 -14.13 -7.88
N LEU A 321 11.77 -12.89 -8.23
CA LEU A 321 12.75 -11.98 -8.83
C LEU A 321 13.71 -11.43 -7.76
N GLU A 322 13.16 -11.17 -6.57
CA GLU A 322 13.90 -10.63 -5.44
C GLU A 322 13.54 -11.34 -4.15
N GLU A 323 14.51 -11.53 -3.26
CA GLU A 323 14.29 -12.04 -1.90
C GLU A 323 15.22 -11.36 -0.90
N TYR A 324 14.64 -10.68 0.11
CA TYR A 324 15.39 -9.99 1.15
C TYR A 324 14.96 -10.48 2.53
N ALA A 325 15.86 -11.15 3.23
CA ALA A 325 15.65 -11.60 4.61
C ALA A 325 16.12 -10.52 5.60
N LEU A 326 15.18 -9.95 6.35
CA LEU A 326 15.43 -8.94 7.38
C LEU A 326 15.28 -9.57 8.77
N GLN A 327 16.37 -9.59 9.53
CA GLN A 327 16.33 -9.92 10.95
C GLN A 327 15.64 -8.78 11.71
N TYR A 328 14.86 -9.10 12.73
CA TYR A 328 14.12 -8.09 13.48
C TYR A 328 15.02 -7.03 14.12
N SER A 329 16.25 -7.40 14.51
CA SER A 329 17.24 -6.45 15.03
C SER A 329 17.57 -5.29 14.08
N LYS A 330 17.45 -5.48 12.76
CA LYS A 330 17.61 -4.41 11.76
C LYS A 330 16.43 -3.44 11.71
N LEU A 331 15.30 -3.80 12.30
CA LEU A 331 14.08 -3.01 12.35
C LEU A 331 13.82 -2.43 13.75
N VAL A 332 14.85 -2.43 14.63
CA VAL A 332 14.80 -1.84 15.96
C VAL A 332 15.66 -0.57 15.95
N PRO A 333 15.08 0.63 16.09
CA PRO A 333 15.85 1.85 16.23
C PRO A 333 16.86 1.78 17.40
N GLY A 334 18.07 2.30 17.20
CA GLY A 334 19.06 2.41 18.27
C GLY A 334 19.85 1.13 18.64
N ASN A 335 19.63 0.00 17.96
CA ASN A 335 20.56 -1.14 18.04
C ASN A 335 21.87 -0.79 17.31
N LYS A 336 22.95 -0.57 18.06
CA LYS A 336 24.34 -0.64 17.56
C LYS A 336 25.04 -1.85 18.14
#